data_AF-A0A6G0VSH6-F1
#
_entry.id   AF-A0A6G0VSH6-F1
#
_cell.length_a   1.000
_cell.length_b   1.000
_cell.length_c   1.000
_cell.angle_alpha   90.00
_cell.angle_beta   90.00
_cell.angle_gamma   90.00
#
_symmetry.space_group_name_H-M   'P 1'
#
loop_
_entity.id
_entity.type
_entity.pdbx_description
1 polymer ?
#
loop_
_entity_poly.entity_id
_entity_poly.type
_entity_poly.pdbx_seq_one_letter_code
_entity_poly.pdbx_strand_id
1 'polypeptide(L)'
;MLGFINRNTQKFKNPTTIKTIYCSLVRSVLEYASLMWSQSIAHMKNIPISKNSITPVQKIVNLDSLQLRRQLFDIMFVYDLLNYNVVSPELLAQVNFRIPSFHSRNHDLFVIPFFKSNSSNDSFFVRALKLANLVSISLDFFNTPRYTLRFKSIMFLQETLQS
;
A
#
# COMPACT_ATOMS: atom_id res chain seq x y z
N MET A 1 -21.37 0.35 5.27
CA MET A 1 -20.99 -0.71 4.29
C MET A 1 -21.19 -2.13 4.84
N LEU A 2 -20.61 -2.50 5.99
CA LEU A 2 -20.70 -3.88 6.52
C LEU A 2 -22.15 -4.35 6.77
N GLY A 3 -22.99 -3.49 7.37
CA GLY A 3 -24.42 -3.79 7.59
C GLY A 3 -25.25 -3.86 6.31
N PHE A 4 -24.77 -3.30 5.19
CA PHE A 4 -25.41 -3.49 3.89
C PHE A 4 -25.12 -4.89 3.35
N ILE A 5 -23.86 -5.34 3.44
CA ILE A 5 -23.49 -6.72 3.09
C ILE A 5 -24.29 -7.69 3.96
N ASN A 6 -24.25 -7.55 5.28
CA ASN A 6 -24.92 -8.50 6.19
C ASN A 6 -26.44 -8.60 5.98
N ARG A 7 -27.11 -7.55 5.46
CA ARG A 7 -28.54 -7.59 5.12
C ARG A 7 -28.81 -8.27 3.78
N ASN A 8 -27.95 -8.05 2.79
CA ASN A 8 -28.13 -8.62 1.45
C ASN A 8 -27.55 -10.04 1.32
N THR A 9 -26.63 -10.43 2.21
CA THR A 9 -25.95 -11.72 2.14
C THR A 9 -26.53 -12.79 3.06
N GLN A 10 -27.64 -12.54 3.76
CA GLN A 10 -28.23 -13.49 4.72
C GLN A 10 -28.57 -14.86 4.11
N LYS A 11 -28.89 -14.88 2.81
CA LYS A 11 -29.26 -16.10 2.08
C LYS A 11 -28.09 -16.81 1.39
N PHE A 12 -26.90 -16.19 1.35
CA PHE A 12 -25.73 -16.84 0.73
C PHE A 12 -25.15 -17.87 1.69
N LYS A 13 -25.14 -19.14 1.27
CA LYS A 13 -24.53 -20.25 2.03
C LYS A 13 -23.05 -20.45 1.71
N ASN A 14 -22.58 -19.90 0.58
CA ASN A 14 -21.21 -20.09 0.13
C ASN A 14 -20.27 -19.02 0.73
N PRO A 15 -19.28 -19.41 1.55
CA PRO A 15 -18.34 -18.48 2.15
C PRO A 15 -17.46 -17.75 1.11
N THR A 16 -17.19 -18.37 -0.06
CA THR A 16 -16.38 -17.71 -1.10
C THR A 16 -17.13 -16.53 -1.73
N THR A 17 -18.44 -16.65 -1.93
CA THR A 17 -19.28 -15.56 -2.47
C THR A 17 -19.30 -14.36 -1.52
N ILE A 18 -19.46 -14.60 -0.22
CA ILE A 18 -19.42 -13.54 0.80
C ILE A 18 -18.03 -12.88 0.82
N LYS A 19 -16.95 -13.67 0.72
CA LYS A 19 -15.58 -13.17 0.60
C LYS A 19 -15.42 -12.26 -0.63
N THR A 20 -15.93 -12.66 -1.79
CA THR A 20 -15.85 -11.86 -3.03
C THR A 20 -16.62 -10.55 -2.91
N ILE A 21 -17.85 -10.58 -2.38
CA ILE A 21 -18.67 -9.38 -2.17
C ILE A 21 -17.96 -8.43 -1.20
N TYR A 22 -17.44 -8.95 -0.08
CA TYR A 22 -16.66 -8.15 0.86
C TYR A 22 -15.41 -7.54 0.22
N CYS A 23 -14.67 -8.31 -0.57
CA CYS A 23 -13.46 -7.86 -1.26
C CYS A 23 -13.76 -6.85 -2.39
N SER A 24 -14.95 -6.87 -2.99
CA SER A 24 -15.33 -5.91 -4.02
C SER A 24 -15.85 -4.58 -3.46
N LEU A 25 -16.60 -4.60 -2.35
CA LEU A 25 -17.30 -3.42 -1.82
C LEU A 25 -16.59 -2.76 -0.64
N VAL A 26 -16.16 -3.55 0.35
CA VAL A 26 -15.58 -3.00 1.59
C VAL A 26 -14.09 -2.80 1.43
N ARG A 27 -13.40 -3.78 0.84
CA ARG A 27 -11.95 -3.72 0.64
C ARG A 27 -11.55 -2.57 -0.30
N SER A 28 -12.26 -2.37 -1.42
CA SER A 28 -11.99 -1.26 -2.35
C SER A 28 -12.09 0.11 -1.68
N VAL A 29 -13.12 0.32 -0.86
CA VAL A 29 -13.31 1.57 -0.10
C VAL A 29 -12.22 1.76 0.97
N LEU A 30 -11.84 0.71 1.68
CA LEU A 30 -10.77 0.78 2.69
C LEU A 30 -9.40 1.04 2.06
N GLU A 31 -9.12 0.45 0.90
CA GLU A 31 -7.89 0.68 0.15
C GLU A 31 -7.83 2.14 -0.35
N TYR A 32 -8.92 2.65 -0.92
CA TYR A 32 -9.02 4.06 -1.30
C TYR A 32 -8.86 5.01 -0.10
N ALA A 33 -9.59 4.77 0.99
CA ALA A 33 -9.52 5.64 2.17
C ALA A 33 -8.11 5.66 2.78
N SER A 34 -7.35 4.57 2.70
CA SER A 34 -6.01 4.51 3.30
C SER A 34 -4.95 5.41 2.65
N LEU A 35 -5.16 5.83 1.40
CA LEU A 35 -4.36 6.85 0.72
C LEU A 35 -4.44 8.17 1.50
N MET A 36 -5.67 8.59 1.80
CA MET A 36 -5.98 9.85 2.47
C MET A 36 -5.77 9.79 3.99
N TRP A 37 -6.02 8.63 4.59
CA TRP A 37 -5.97 8.42 6.04
C TRP A 37 -4.82 7.47 6.38
N SER A 38 -3.60 8.01 6.53
CA SER A 38 -2.49 7.27 7.13
C SER A 38 -2.80 6.92 8.60
N GLN A 39 -2.17 5.87 9.11
CA GLN A 39 -2.37 5.37 10.48
C GLN A 39 -2.13 6.47 11.55
N SER A 40 -1.27 7.45 11.25
CA SER A 40 -0.98 8.60 12.11
C SER A 40 -2.13 9.61 12.18
N ILE A 41 -2.84 9.86 11.08
CA ILE A 41 -4.04 10.70 11.06
C ILE A 41 -5.15 10.03 11.88
N ALA A 42 -5.28 8.70 11.80
CA ALA A 42 -6.25 7.96 12.61
C ALA A 42 -5.96 8.03 14.11
N HIS A 43 -4.68 7.99 14.50
CA HIS A 43 -4.25 8.20 15.89
C HIS A 43 -4.53 9.64 16.36
N MET A 44 -4.28 10.63 15.49
CA MET A 44 -4.61 12.04 15.75
C MET A 44 -6.14 12.26 15.91
N LYS A 45 -6.96 11.43 15.28
CA LYS A 45 -8.43 11.51 15.27
C LYS A 45 -9.13 10.66 16.34
N ASN A 46 -8.40 10.06 17.30
CA ASN A 46 -8.97 9.24 18.37
C ASN A 46 -9.97 8.17 17.89
N ILE A 47 -9.73 7.58 16.71
CA ILE A 47 -10.59 6.50 16.22
C ILE A 47 -10.17 5.21 16.94
N PRO A 48 -11.05 4.58 17.76
CA PRO A 48 -10.71 3.35 18.45
C PRO A 48 -10.68 2.20 17.44
N ILE A 49 -9.51 1.93 16.87
CA ILE A 49 -9.29 0.74 16.04
C ILE A 49 -8.91 -0.39 17.01
N SER A 50 -9.87 -1.24 17.37
CA SER A 50 -9.59 -2.43 18.18
C SER A 50 -8.71 -3.41 17.37
N LYS A 51 -7.41 -3.43 17.68
CA LYS A 51 -6.42 -4.30 17.00
C LYS A 51 -6.64 -5.80 17.27
N ASN A 52 -7.39 -6.14 18.31
CA ASN A 52 -7.35 -7.47 18.93
C ASN A 52 -8.29 -8.51 18.29
N SER A 53 -9.19 -8.12 17.39
CA SER A 53 -10.23 -9.02 16.84
C SER A 53 -10.04 -9.42 15.36
N ILE A 54 -9.09 -8.81 14.64
CA ILE A 54 -8.94 -9.03 13.18
C ILE A 54 -7.95 -10.16 12.87
N THR A 55 -6.93 -10.39 13.71
CA THR A 55 -5.82 -11.30 13.45
C THR A 55 -6.18 -12.79 13.33
N PRO A 56 -7.08 -13.39 14.15
CA PRO A 56 -7.40 -14.82 14.01
C PRO A 56 -8.27 -15.12 12.78
N VAL A 57 -9.25 -14.26 12.47
CA VAL A 57 -10.12 -14.41 11.29
C VAL A 57 -9.34 -14.27 9.99
N GLN A 58 -8.34 -13.39 9.97
CA GLN A 58 -7.53 -13.12 8.79
C GLN A 58 -6.71 -14.34 8.33
N LYS A 59 -6.18 -15.13 9.28
CA LYS A 59 -5.47 -16.39 8.99
C LYS A 59 -6.42 -17.45 8.44
N ILE A 60 -7.63 -17.57 9.01
CA ILE A 60 -8.63 -18.56 8.58
C ILE A 60 -9.13 -18.26 7.16
N VAL A 61 -9.26 -16.98 6.79
CA VAL A 61 -9.79 -16.56 5.47
C VAL A 61 -8.68 -16.42 4.42
N ASN A 62 -7.41 -16.71 4.78
CA ASN A 62 -6.24 -16.58 3.91
C ASN A 62 -6.18 -15.19 3.26
N LEU A 63 -6.24 -14.14 4.10
CA LEU A 63 -6.22 -12.75 3.68
C LEU A 63 -4.91 -12.08 4.09
N ASP A 64 -4.31 -11.35 3.16
CA ASP A 64 -3.16 -10.49 3.47
C ASP A 64 -3.54 -9.38 4.45
N SER A 65 -2.58 -9.01 5.30
CA SER A 65 -2.79 -7.93 6.27
C SER A 65 -3.12 -6.63 5.57
N LEU A 66 -3.97 -5.83 6.21
CA LEU A 66 -4.28 -4.48 5.71
C LEU A 66 -3.00 -3.66 5.53
N GLN A 67 -2.02 -3.84 6.41
CA GLN A 67 -0.73 -3.17 6.32
C GLN A 67 0.05 -3.58 5.06
N LEU A 68 0.21 -4.88 4.82
CA LEU A 68 0.91 -5.39 3.64
C LEU A 68 0.24 -4.90 2.36
N ARG A 69 -1.09 -4.98 2.27
CA ARG A 69 -1.83 -4.52 1.09
C ARG A 69 -1.67 -3.03 0.82
N ARG A 70 -1.62 -2.20 1.87
CA ARG A 70 -1.37 -0.76 1.73
C ARG A 70 0.04 -0.48 1.25
N GLN A 71 1.05 -1.13 1.84
CA GLN A 71 2.44 -0.98 1.40
C GLN A 71 2.60 -1.44 -0.06
N LEU A 72 1.95 -2.56 -0.43
CA LEU A 72 1.94 -3.03 -1.81
C LEU A 72 1.28 -2.01 -2.74
N PHE A 73 0.13 -1.45 -2.37
CA PHE A 73 -0.54 -0.43 -3.15
C PHE A 73 0.36 0.79 -3.36
N ASP A 74 1.02 1.27 -2.31
CA ASP A 74 1.95 2.39 -2.37
C ASP A 74 3.07 2.14 -3.40
N ILE A 75 3.69 0.95 -3.36
CA ILE A 75 4.75 0.55 -4.30
C ILE A 75 4.21 0.41 -5.73
N MET A 76 3.07 -0.28 -5.89
CA MET A 76 2.47 -0.50 -7.22
C MET A 76 2.01 0.80 -7.86
N PHE A 77 1.52 1.75 -7.07
CA PHE A 77 1.10 3.05 -7.57
C PHE A 77 2.30 3.81 -8.16
N VAL A 78 3.44 3.83 -7.46
CA VAL A 78 4.67 4.44 -7.99
C VAL A 78 5.11 3.73 -9.28
N TYR A 79 5.13 2.40 -9.30
CA TYR A 79 5.45 1.64 -10.50
C TYR A 79 4.51 1.96 -11.67
N ASP A 80 3.21 2.01 -11.41
CA ASP A 80 2.19 2.27 -12.41
C ASP A 80 2.28 3.70 -12.96
N LEU A 81 2.68 4.66 -12.14
CA LEU A 81 2.95 6.05 -12.56
C LEU A 81 4.18 6.16 -13.45
N LEU A 82 5.24 5.40 -13.16
CA LEU A 82 6.48 5.40 -13.96
C LEU A 82 6.34 4.69 -15.31
N ASN A 83 5.58 3.59 -15.33
CA ASN A 83 5.41 2.75 -16.51
C ASN A 83 4.18 3.11 -17.35
N TYR A 84 3.64 4.33 -17.17
CA TYR A 84 2.51 4.87 -17.93
C TYR A 84 1.20 4.06 -17.79
N ASN A 85 1.08 3.21 -16.76
CA ASN A 85 -0.19 2.55 -16.44
C ASN A 85 -1.19 3.53 -15.80
N VAL A 86 -0.67 4.58 -15.15
CA VAL A 86 -1.45 5.72 -14.64
C VAL A 86 -0.90 6.99 -15.29
N VAL A 87 -1.74 7.65 -16.09
CA VAL A 87 -1.36 8.87 -16.82
C VAL A 87 -1.78 10.09 -16.01
N SER A 88 -0.86 10.65 -15.24
CA SER A 88 -1.02 11.99 -14.66
C SER A 88 0.34 12.68 -14.61
N PRO A 89 0.59 13.67 -15.50
CA PRO A 89 1.85 14.40 -15.50
C PRO A 89 2.06 15.20 -14.22
N GLU A 90 0.99 15.68 -13.58
CA GLU A 90 1.05 16.42 -12.31
C GLU A 90 1.55 15.56 -11.16
N LEU A 91 1.08 14.30 -11.09
CA LEU A 91 1.54 13.34 -10.08
C LEU A 91 2.95 12.85 -10.39
N LEU A 92 3.28 12.65 -11.67
CA LEU A 92 4.63 12.27 -12.08
C LEU A 92 5.66 13.36 -11.75
N ALA A 93 5.29 14.64 -11.89
CA ALA A 93 6.14 15.77 -11.52
C ALA A 93 6.49 15.82 -10.02
N GLN A 94 5.73 15.12 -9.16
CA GLN A 94 6.03 15.00 -7.73
C GLN A 94 7.05 13.89 -7.42
N VAL A 95 7.35 13.02 -8.39
CA VAL A 95 8.31 11.92 -8.25
C VAL A 95 9.66 12.35 -8.81
N ASN A 96 10.58 12.69 -7.91
CA ASN A 96 11.94 13.09 -8.29
C ASN A 96 12.91 11.90 -8.17
N PHE A 97 13.75 11.72 -9.18
CA PHE A 97 14.82 10.71 -9.17
C PHE A 97 16.07 11.24 -8.50
N ARG A 98 16.73 10.38 -7.73
CA ARG A 98 18.05 10.67 -7.18
C ARG A 98 19.10 10.18 -8.17
N ILE A 99 19.82 11.12 -8.75
CA ILE A 99 20.95 10.82 -9.63
C ILE A 99 22.20 10.74 -8.74
N PRO A 100 22.81 9.56 -8.56
CA PRO A 100 23.99 9.43 -7.72
C PRO A 100 25.15 10.22 -8.35
N SER A 101 25.85 11.01 -7.53
CA SER A 101 27.17 11.50 -7.89
C SER A 101 28.17 10.34 -7.89
N PHE A 102 29.25 10.46 -8.67
CA PHE A 102 30.30 9.45 -8.76
C PHE A 102 30.74 9.02 -7.34
N HIS A 103 30.65 7.71 -7.02
CA HIS A 103 30.97 7.09 -5.72
C HIS A 103 30.00 7.31 -4.54
N SER A 104 28.73 7.61 -4.78
CA SER A 104 27.72 7.63 -3.72
C SER A 104 27.44 6.23 -3.15
N ARG A 105 27.50 6.08 -1.83
CA ARG A 105 27.02 4.89 -1.09
C ARG A 105 25.48 4.87 -0.92
N ASN A 106 24.79 5.92 -1.34
CA ASN A 106 23.34 5.96 -1.31
C ASN A 106 22.78 5.33 -2.59
N HIS A 107 21.99 4.28 -2.41
CA HIS A 107 21.31 3.50 -3.45
C HIS A 107 19.81 3.84 -3.61
N ASP A 108 19.33 4.89 -2.95
CA ASP A 108 17.95 5.38 -3.10
C ASP A 108 17.67 5.79 -4.55
N LEU A 109 16.60 5.25 -5.13
CA LEU A 109 16.15 5.58 -6.49
C LEU A 109 15.44 6.94 -6.55
N PHE A 110 14.65 7.26 -5.52
CA PHE A 110 13.82 8.45 -5.43
C PHE A 110 14.31 9.44 -4.38
N VAL A 111 14.11 10.72 -4.65
CA VAL A 111 14.30 11.80 -3.68
C VAL A 111 13.04 11.92 -2.82
N ILE A 112 13.20 11.82 -1.51
CA ILE A 112 12.11 12.03 -0.55
C ILE A 112 11.98 13.54 -0.29
N PRO A 113 10.82 14.17 -0.57
CA PRO A 113 10.61 15.58 -0.28
C PRO A 113 10.64 15.83 1.23
N PHE A 114 11.33 16.90 1.64
CA PHE A 114 11.42 17.30 3.04
C PHE A 114 10.22 18.16 3.43
N PHE A 115 9.55 17.79 4.51
CA PHE A 115 8.44 18.57 5.07
C PHE A 115 8.74 19.00 6.51
N LYS A 116 8.31 20.23 6.85
CA LYS A 116 8.49 20.80 8.19
C LYS A 116 7.58 20.15 9.25
N SER A 117 6.40 19.68 8.86
CA SER A 117 5.40 19.08 9.76
C SER A 117 5.44 17.56 9.74
N ASN A 118 5.39 16.93 10.93
CA ASN A 118 5.34 15.48 11.07
C ASN A 118 4.16 14.85 10.31
N SER A 119 3.00 15.52 10.23
CA SER A 119 1.84 15.04 9.46
C SER A 119 2.10 14.96 7.96
N SER A 120 2.93 15.83 7.41
CA SER A 120 3.28 15.85 5.98
C SER A 120 4.31 14.77 5.63
N ASN A 121 5.13 14.35 6.60
CA ASN A 121 5.99 13.17 6.47
C ASN A 121 5.22 11.85 6.34
N ASP A 122 3.93 11.84 6.69
CA ASP A 122 3.03 10.70 6.50
C ASP A 122 2.11 10.86 5.28
N SER A 123 2.36 11.89 4.47
CA SER A 123 1.68 12.03 3.18
C SER A 123 1.92 10.79 2.30
N PHE A 124 0.98 10.56 1.38
CA PHE A 124 1.04 9.40 0.50
C PHE A 124 2.36 9.33 -0.28
N PHE A 125 2.77 10.39 -0.96
CA PHE A 125 4.00 10.38 -1.75
C PHE A 125 5.24 10.15 -0.88
N VAL A 126 5.33 10.74 0.31
CA VAL A 126 6.50 10.50 1.19
C VAL A 126 6.58 9.04 1.61
N ARG A 127 5.46 8.46 2.06
CA ARG A 127 5.46 7.06 2.50
C ARG A 127 5.71 6.11 1.32
N ALA A 128 5.12 6.38 0.16
CA ALA A 128 5.25 5.56 -1.03
C ALA A 128 6.67 5.59 -1.60
N LEU A 129 7.29 6.77 -1.69
CA LEU A 129 8.68 6.91 -2.15
C LEU A 129 9.67 6.29 -1.17
N LYS A 130 9.43 6.39 0.15
CA LYS A 130 10.24 5.68 1.16
C LYS A 130 10.18 4.16 0.96
N LEU A 131 8.97 3.61 0.80
CA LEU A 131 8.79 2.17 0.55
C LEU A 131 9.40 1.75 -0.79
N ALA A 132 9.25 2.57 -1.82
CA ALA A 132 9.81 2.31 -3.13
C ALA A 132 11.35 2.30 -3.09
N ASN A 133 11.99 3.19 -2.33
CA ASN A 133 13.45 3.17 -2.11
C ASN A 133 13.92 1.90 -1.37
N LEU A 134 13.16 1.43 -0.37
CA LEU A 134 13.49 0.18 0.32
C LEU A 134 13.45 -1.02 -0.64
N VAL A 135 12.45 -1.03 -1.52
CA VAL A 135 12.24 -2.10 -2.49
C VAL A 135 13.17 -1.97 -3.70
N SER A 136 13.60 -0.76 -4.07
CA SER A 136 14.47 -0.53 -5.23
C SER A 136 15.87 -1.10 -5.07
N ILE A 137 16.28 -1.42 -3.83
CA ILE A 137 17.55 -2.11 -3.55
C ILE A 137 17.55 -3.52 -4.17
N SER A 138 16.40 -4.21 -4.16
CA SER A 138 16.27 -5.60 -4.63
C SER A 138 15.47 -5.73 -5.93
N LEU A 139 14.68 -4.72 -6.30
CA LEU A 139 13.76 -4.76 -7.43
C LEU A 139 13.93 -3.58 -8.38
N ASP A 140 14.04 -3.88 -9.67
CA ASP A 140 14.08 -2.88 -10.74
C ASP A 140 12.64 -2.42 -11.10
N PHE A 141 12.38 -1.12 -11.06
CA PHE A 141 11.06 -0.55 -11.38
C PHE A 141 10.82 -0.34 -12.88
N PHE A 142 11.85 -0.45 -13.73
CA PHE A 142 11.78 -0.09 -15.14
C PHE A 142 11.68 -1.31 -16.06
N ASN A 143 12.50 -2.34 -15.83
CA ASN A 143 12.53 -3.51 -16.72
C ASN A 143 11.71 -4.70 -16.21
N THR A 144 11.23 -4.64 -14.98
CA THR A 144 10.49 -5.75 -14.38
C THR A 144 9.01 -5.66 -14.75
N PRO A 145 8.38 -6.72 -15.28
CA PRO A 145 6.96 -6.69 -15.61
C PRO A 145 6.12 -6.57 -14.32
N ARG A 146 5.00 -5.86 -14.43
CA ARG A 146 4.10 -5.51 -13.32
C ARG A 146 3.76 -6.69 -12.40
N TYR A 147 3.44 -7.85 -12.97
CA TYR A 147 3.11 -9.05 -12.20
C TYR A 147 4.29 -9.55 -11.36
N THR A 148 5.47 -9.63 -11.96
CA THR A 148 6.69 -10.10 -11.28
C THR A 148 7.10 -9.13 -10.18
N LEU A 149 7.03 -7.82 -10.45
CA LEU A 149 7.32 -6.81 -9.46
C LEU A 149 6.35 -6.89 -8.28
N ARG A 150 5.04 -7.00 -8.54
CA ARG A 150 4.01 -7.22 -7.51
C ARG A 150 4.33 -8.45 -6.65
N PHE A 151 4.61 -9.59 -7.28
CA PHE A 151 4.88 -10.84 -6.56
C PHE A 151 6.11 -10.72 -5.67
N LYS A 152 7.23 -10.23 -6.21
CA LYS A 152 8.47 -10.07 -5.45
C LYS A 152 8.34 -9.03 -4.34
N SER A 153 7.57 -7.96 -4.53
CA SER A 153 7.27 -6.99 -3.47
C SER A 153 6.49 -7.61 -2.31
N ILE A 154 5.54 -8.54 -2.57
CA ILE A 154 4.85 -9.27 -1.50
C ILE A 154 5.85 -10.08 -0.68
N MET A 155 6.71 -10.86 -1.36
CA MET A 155 7.69 -11.72 -0.68
C MET A 155 8.64 -10.88 0.20
N PHE A 156 9.17 -9.79 -0.35
CA PHE A 156 10.04 -8.86 0.38
C PHE A 156 9.34 -8.26 1.61
N LEU A 157 8.10 -7.79 1.46
CA LEU A 157 7.35 -7.20 2.58
C LEU A 157 7.00 -8.24 3.66
N GLN A 158 6.75 -9.49 3.28
CA GLN A 158 6.49 -10.56 4.24
C GLN A 158 7.73 -10.91 5.07
N GLU A 159 8.91 -10.95 4.45
CA GLU A 159 10.19 -11.17 5.14
C GLU A 159 10.47 -10.06 6.16
N THR A 160 10.28 -8.80 5.78
CA THR A 160 10.51 -7.64 6.68
C THR A 160 9.53 -7.55 7.86
N LEU A 161 8.39 -8.24 7.82
CA LEU A 161 7.41 -8.27 8.91
C LEU A 161 7.65 -9.43 9.91
N GLN A 162 8.54 -10.37 9.58
CA GLN A 162 8.90 -11.50 10.44
C GLN A 162 10.20 -11.27 11.23
N SER A 163 11.05 -10.32 10.80
CA SER A 163 12.25 -9.83 11.51
C SER A 163 11.93 -8.78 12.56
#